data_AF-A0A7S3PPL9-F1
#
_entry.id   AF-A0A7S3PPL9-F1
#
_cell.length_a   1.000
_cell.length_b   1.000
_cell.length_c   1.000
_cell.angle_alpha   90.00
_cell.angle_beta   90.00
_cell.angle_gamma   90.00
#
_symmetry.space_group_name_H-M   'P 1'
#
loop_
_entity.id
_entity.type
_entity.pdbx_description
1 polymer ?
#
loop_
_entity_poly.entity_id
_entity_poly.type
_entity_poly.pdbx_seq_one_letter_code
_entity_poly.pdbx_strand_id
1 'polypeptide(L)'
;TFIQINGTVTRSGPCKVLEAIRVFECNNKKCKGTVRAYASLNEVNGLIEKPAGPCPNCKRSSSYTEISTESVCHDYQEIKIQEQVQKLGMGSIPRSINVLLLHDLVDQVKAGDDVVI
;
A
#
# COMPACT_ATOMS: atom_id res chain seq x y z
N THR A 1 -2.76 -11.93 12.18
CA THR A 1 -4.11 -12.15 12.71
C THR A 1 -5.06 -11.21 12.03
N PHE A 2 -6.22 -11.69 11.59
CA PHE A 2 -7.28 -10.85 11.06
C PHE A 2 -8.15 -10.34 12.21
N ILE A 3 -8.55 -9.07 12.15
CA ILE A 3 -9.42 -8.42 13.13
C ILE A 3 -10.59 -7.78 12.39
N GLN A 4 -11.69 -7.56 13.09
CA GLN A 4 -12.86 -6.86 12.56
C GLN A 4 -13.15 -5.64 13.44
N ILE A 5 -13.47 -4.52 12.83
CA ILE A 5 -13.77 -3.24 13.47
C ILE A 5 -15.09 -2.71 12.92
N ASN A 6 -15.92 -2.13 13.80
CA ASN A 6 -17.13 -1.43 13.43
C ASN A 6 -16.97 0.06 13.76
N GLY A 7 -17.31 0.94 12.82
CA GLY A 7 -17.26 2.37 13.04
C GLY A 7 -17.89 3.17 11.90
N THR A 8 -17.89 4.49 12.06
CA THR A 8 -18.37 5.44 11.06
C THR A 8 -17.19 6.06 10.33
N VAL A 9 -17.28 6.16 9.00
CA VAL A 9 -16.28 6.84 8.18
C VAL A 9 -16.39 8.35 8.40
N THR A 10 -15.34 8.97 8.93
CA THR A 10 -15.29 10.42 9.20
C THR A 10 -14.59 11.20 8.09
N ARG A 11 -13.71 10.56 7.33
CA ARG A 11 -12.99 11.18 6.20
C ARG A 11 -12.78 10.14 5.11
N SER A 12 -13.07 10.53 3.88
CA SER A 12 -12.69 9.79 2.67
C SER A 12 -11.71 10.65 1.88
N GLY A 13 -10.48 10.17 1.70
CA GLY A 13 -9.45 10.85 0.91
C GLY A 13 -9.66 10.66 -0.59
N PRO A 14 -8.91 11.38 -1.45
CA PRO A 14 -8.94 11.13 -2.89
C PRO A 14 -8.32 9.76 -3.21
N CYS A 15 -8.76 9.17 -4.33
CA CYS A 15 -8.06 8.06 -4.96
C CYS A 15 -6.65 8.51 -5.40
N LYS A 16 -5.65 7.70 -5.09
CA LYS A 16 -4.25 7.93 -5.43
C LYS A 16 -3.67 6.66 -6.04
N VAL A 17 -2.59 6.80 -6.80
CA VAL A 17 -1.87 5.68 -7.39
C VAL A 17 -0.59 5.43 -6.61
N LEU A 18 -0.35 4.19 -6.22
CA LEU A 18 0.88 3.70 -5.61
C LEU A 18 1.60 2.81 -6.62
N GLU A 19 2.87 3.10 -6.89
CA GLU A 19 3.74 2.14 -7.57
C GLU A 19 4.02 1.00 -6.58
N ALA A 20 3.45 -0.18 -6.81
CA ALA A 20 3.52 -1.30 -5.88
C ALA A 20 4.71 -2.21 -6.17
N ILE A 21 5.06 -2.36 -7.44
CA ILE A 21 6.14 -3.22 -7.90
C ILE A 21 6.97 -2.47 -8.94
N ARG A 22 8.29 -2.49 -8.75
CA ARG A 22 9.27 -2.03 -9.73
C ARG A 22 10.09 -3.20 -10.22
N VAL A 23 10.33 -3.26 -11.53
CA VAL A 23 11.07 -4.35 -12.16
C VAL A 23 12.47 -3.89 -12.54
N PHE A 24 13.45 -4.74 -12.23
CA PHE A 24 14.86 -4.48 -12.44
C PHE A 24 15.49 -5.60 -13.27
N GLU A 25 16.20 -5.26 -14.33
CA GLU A 25 17.00 -6.20 -15.12
C GLU A 25 18.42 -6.30 -14.56
N CYS A 26 18.95 -7.52 -14.46
CA CYS A 26 20.36 -7.71 -14.13
C CYS A 26 21.26 -7.32 -15.31
N ASN A 27 22.24 -6.43 -15.06
CA ASN A 27 23.18 -5.95 -16.09
C ASN A 27 24.21 -7.00 -16.56
N ASN A 28 24.17 -8.21 -16.02
CA ASN A 28 25.02 -9.30 -16.50
C ASN A 28 24.47 -9.86 -17.82
N LYS A 29 25.23 -9.67 -18.90
CA LYS A 29 24.87 -10.12 -20.27
C LYS A 29 24.51 -11.61 -20.37
N LYS A 30 25.04 -12.47 -19.49
CA LYS A 30 24.72 -13.91 -19.46
C LYS A 30 23.44 -14.23 -18.69
N CYS A 31 23.01 -13.34 -17.81
CA CYS A 31 21.85 -13.52 -16.94
C CYS A 31 20.61 -12.86 -17.55
N LYS A 32 20.65 -11.52 -17.73
CA LYS A 32 19.50 -10.67 -18.10
C LYS A 32 18.19 -11.00 -17.36
N GLY A 33 18.28 -11.62 -16.20
CA GLY A 33 17.11 -12.00 -15.43
C GLY A 33 16.47 -10.78 -14.78
N THR A 34 15.15 -10.77 -14.72
CA THR A 34 14.36 -9.72 -14.06
C THR A 34 14.17 -10.01 -12.57
N VAL A 35 14.10 -8.95 -11.77
CA VAL A 35 13.89 -8.98 -10.33
C VAL A 35 12.80 -7.98 -9.98
N ARG A 36 11.87 -8.36 -9.12
CA ARG A 36 10.79 -7.50 -8.64
C ARG A 36 11.14 -6.95 -7.26
N ALA A 37 11.04 -5.63 -7.09
CA ALA A 37 11.10 -4.97 -5.80
C ALA A 37 9.70 -4.44 -5.45
N TYR A 38 9.33 -4.56 -4.19
CA TYR A 38 8.00 -4.20 -3.69
C TYR A 38 8.07 -2.91 -2.88
N ALA A 39 7.04 -2.08 -2.97
CA ALA A 39 6.91 -0.91 -2.12
C ALA A 39 6.65 -1.31 -0.66
N SER A 40 7.36 -0.66 0.26
CA SER A 40 7.06 -0.76 1.69
C SER A 40 5.79 0.02 2.01
N LEU A 41 4.70 -0.68 2.33
CA LEU A 41 3.42 -0.06 2.74
C LEU A 41 3.55 0.84 4.00
N ASN A 42 4.60 0.63 4.80
CA ASN A 42 4.88 1.43 6.00
C ASN A 42 5.51 2.79 5.69
N GLU A 43 6.00 3.01 4.47
CA GLU A 43 6.59 4.27 4.06
C GLU A 43 5.59 5.01 3.17
N VAL A 44 4.97 6.05 3.72
CA VAL A 44 3.97 6.93 3.09
C VAL A 44 4.46 7.56 1.76
N ASN A 45 5.72 7.34 1.37
CA ASN A 45 6.33 7.83 0.15
C ASN A 45 6.46 6.79 -0.99
N GLY A 46 6.07 5.52 -0.80
CA GLY A 46 6.10 4.53 -1.90
C GLY A 46 7.48 4.38 -2.56
N LEU A 47 8.56 4.61 -1.81
CA LEU A 47 9.92 4.54 -2.34
C LEU A 47 10.29 3.07 -2.54
N ILE A 48 10.35 2.64 -3.80
CA ILE A 48 10.89 1.33 -4.15
C ILE A 48 12.40 1.47 -4.36
N GLU A 49 13.17 1.01 -3.38
CA GLU A 49 14.61 0.94 -3.50
C GLU A 49 15.05 -0.16 -4.47
N LYS A 50 16.25 0.01 -5.02
CA LYS A 50 16.87 -1.04 -5.85
C LYS A 50 17.15 -2.28 -4.98
N PRO A 51 17.04 -3.50 -5.54
CA PRO A 51 17.33 -4.72 -4.80
C PRO A 51 18.72 -4.67 -4.15
N ALA A 52 18.75 -4.81 -2.82
CA ALA A 52 20.00 -4.88 -2.07
C ALA A 52 20.65 -6.27 -2.26
N GLY A 53 21.80 -6.31 -2.93
CA GLY A 53 22.64 -7.51 -3.03
C GLY A 53 22.73 -8.16 -4.42
N PRO A 54 23.37 -9.33 -4.50
CA PRO A 54 23.65 -9.99 -5.76
C PRO A 54 22.37 -10.57 -6.38
N CYS A 55 22.31 -10.55 -7.71
CA CYS A 55 21.17 -11.02 -8.49
C CYS A 55 20.75 -12.43 -8.07
N PRO A 56 19.49 -12.66 -7.71
CA PRO A 56 19.03 -13.98 -7.29
C PRO A 56 19.22 -15.05 -8.38
N ASN A 57 19.16 -14.65 -9.66
CA ASN A 57 19.30 -15.55 -10.80
C ASN A 57 20.75 -16.01 -11.06
N CYS A 58 21.73 -15.10 -10.96
CA CYS A 58 23.13 -15.43 -11.31
C CYS A 58 24.13 -15.32 -10.17
N LYS A 59 23.75 -14.70 -9.05
CA LYS A 59 24.56 -14.43 -7.85
C LYS A 59 25.92 -13.76 -8.10
N ARG A 60 26.12 -13.15 -9.27
CA ARG A 60 27.42 -12.63 -9.74
C ARG A 60 27.46 -11.11 -9.93
N SER A 61 26.30 -10.47 -10.06
CA SER A 61 26.19 -9.01 -10.27
C SER A 61 25.18 -8.44 -9.29
N SER A 62 25.52 -7.31 -8.66
CA SER A 62 24.62 -6.46 -7.88
C SER A 62 24.21 -5.19 -8.64
N SER A 63 24.53 -5.12 -9.94
CA SER A 63 24.16 -4.01 -10.81
C SER A 63 22.87 -4.32 -11.56
N TYR A 64 21.90 -3.41 -11.45
CA TYR A 64 20.59 -3.52 -12.07
C TYR A 64 20.20 -2.24 -12.81
N THR A 65 19.46 -2.41 -13.89
CA THR A 65 18.81 -1.33 -14.64
C THR A 65 17.31 -1.44 -14.45
N GLU A 66 16.64 -0.33 -14.16
CA GLU A 66 15.19 -0.29 -14.01
C GLU A 66 14.50 -0.44 -15.37
N ILE A 67 13.47 -1.29 -15.43
CA ILE A 67 12.58 -1.38 -16.58
C ILE A 67 11.28 -0.65 -16.21
N SER A 68 11.23 0.64 -16.54
CA SER A 68 10.07 1.49 -16.20
C SER A 68 8.78 1.09 -16.91
N THR A 69 8.85 0.36 -18.03
CA THR A 69 7.68 -0.13 -18.78
C THR A 69 6.98 -1.32 -18.11
N GLU A 70 7.59 -1.95 -17.10
CA GLU A 70 7.07 -3.14 -16.43
C GLU A 70 6.66 -2.87 -14.97
N SER A 71 6.59 -1.61 -14.54
CA SER A 71 6.11 -1.28 -13.20
C SER A 71 4.62 -1.62 -13.04
N VAL A 72 4.24 -2.05 -11.84
CA VAL A 72 2.84 -2.34 -11.49
C VAL A 72 2.37 -1.29 -10.51
N CYS A 73 1.31 -0.59 -10.89
CA CYS A 73 0.65 0.42 -10.08
C CYS A 73 -0.67 -0.10 -9.52
N HIS A 74 -1.02 0.37 -8.33
CA HIS A 74 -2.26 0.04 -7.64
C HIS A 74 -2.93 1.31 -7.13
N ASP A 75 -4.24 1.38 -7.32
CA ASP A 75 -5.04 2.42 -6.71
C ASP A 75 -5.17 2.16 -5.21
N TYR A 76 -5.06 3.25 -4.44
CA TYR A 76 -5.29 3.24 -3.01
C TYR A 76 -6.03 4.49 -2.56
N GLN A 77 -6.73 4.36 -1.43
CA GLN A 77 -7.45 5.45 -0.81
C GLN A 77 -7.30 5.38 0.70
N GLU A 78 -6.98 6.50 1.34
CA GLU A 78 -6.93 6.60 2.80
C GLU A 78 -8.27 7.11 3.35
N ILE A 79 -8.88 6.32 4.23
CA ILE A 79 -10.08 6.69 4.96
C ILE A 79 -9.77 6.78 6.46
N LYS A 80 -10.60 7.51 7.20
CA LYS A 80 -10.54 7.57 8.66
C LYS A 80 -11.84 7.06 9.25
N ILE A 81 -11.76 6.00 10.05
CA ILE A 81 -12.91 5.41 10.73
C ILE A 81 -12.85 5.75 12.21
N GLN A 82 -13.99 6.08 12.78
CA GLN A 82 -14.15 6.42 14.18
C GLN A 82 -15.15 5.50 14.86
N GLU A 83 -14.95 5.25 16.15
CA GLU A 83 -15.96 4.57 16.98
C GLU A 83 -17.32 5.29 16.89
N GLN A 84 -18.40 4.51 16.89
CA GLN A 84 -19.75 5.05 16.86
C GLN A 84 -20.06 5.78 18.16
N VAL A 85 -20.21 7.11 18.09
CA VAL A 85 -20.39 7.99 19.27
C VAL A 85 -21.59 7.56 20.13
N GLN A 86 -22.65 7.06 19.48
CA GLN A 86 -23.87 6.58 20.14
C GLN A 86 -23.63 5.40 21.10
N LYS A 87 -22.54 4.65 20.92
CA LYS A 87 -22.17 3.49 21.75
C LYS A 87 -21.20 3.83 22.87
N LEU A 88 -20.77 5.10 22.99
CA LEU A 88 -19.81 5.55 23.99
C LEU A 88 -20.49 6.11 25.23
N GLY A 89 -19.88 5.92 26.39
CA GLY A 89 -20.33 6.52 27.65
C GLY A 89 -20.11 8.04 27.67
N MET A 90 -20.93 8.76 28.44
CA MET A 90 -20.80 10.22 28.56
C MET A 90 -19.38 10.62 28.99
N GLY A 91 -18.83 11.66 28.37
CA GLY A 91 -17.47 12.14 28.64
C GLY A 91 -16.36 11.36 27.93
N SER A 92 -16.69 10.33 27.15
CA SER A 92 -15.70 9.59 26.35
C SER A 92 -15.35 10.34 25.06
N ILE A 93 -14.08 10.29 24.68
CA ILE A 93 -13.60 10.80 23.39
C ILE A 93 -13.55 9.63 22.41
N PRO A 94 -14.27 9.68 21.28
CA PRO A 94 -14.24 8.61 20.28
C PRO A 94 -12.83 8.41 19.71
N ARG A 95 -12.35 7.18 19.65
CA ARG A 95 -11.08 6.85 18.99
C ARG A 95 -11.28 6.66 17.50
N SER A 96 -10.21 6.87 16.75
CA SER A 96 -10.20 6.73 15.31
C SER A 96 -8.94 6.05 14.81
N ILE A 97 -9.05 5.44 13.63
CA ILE A 97 -7.99 4.73 12.94
C ILE A 97 -7.98 5.13 11.46
N ASN A 98 -6.78 5.22 10.88
CA ASN A 98 -6.63 5.38 9.44
C ASN A 98 -6.60 4.00 8.78
N VAL A 99 -7.31 3.86 7.67
CA VAL A 99 -7.41 2.61 6.91
C VAL A 99 -7.07 2.89 5.46
N LEU A 100 -6.26 2.01 4.86
CA LEU A 100 -5.94 2.03 3.44
C LEU A 100 -6.86 1.05 2.72
N LEU A 101 -7.69 1.56 1.82
CA LEU A 101 -8.42 0.76 0.85
C LEU A 101 -7.53 0.56 -0.37
N LEU A 102 -7.46 -0.66 -0.86
CA LEU A 102 -6.63 -1.05 -2.00
C LEU A 102 -7.51 -1.63 -3.11
N HIS A 103 -7.08 -1.43 -4.35
CA HIS A 103 -7.69 -2.04 -5.54
C HIS A 103 -9.19 -1.73 -5.68
N ASP A 104 -10.03 -2.76 -5.73
CA ASP A 104 -11.49 -2.69 -5.91
C ASP A 104 -12.22 -2.08 -4.71
N LEU A 105 -11.57 -1.98 -3.54
CA LEU A 105 -12.12 -1.33 -2.36
C LEU A 105 -12.09 0.20 -2.45
N VAL A 106 -11.33 0.77 -3.39
CA VAL A 106 -11.24 2.21 -3.59
C VAL A 106 -12.60 2.76 -4.06
N ASP A 107 -12.98 3.92 -3.52
CA ASP A 107 -14.23 4.65 -3.82
C ASP A 107 -15.52 3.91 -3.42
N GLN A 108 -15.42 2.85 -2.62
CA GLN A 108 -16.59 2.09 -2.15
C GLN A 108 -17.33 2.76 -0.98
N VAL A 109 -16.69 3.69 -0.26
CA VAL A 109 -17.24 4.30 0.96
C VAL A 109 -17.10 5.82 0.98
N LYS A 110 -18.08 6.48 1.59
CA LYS A 110 -18.16 7.94 1.74
C LYS A 110 -18.14 8.34 3.21
N ALA A 111 -17.82 9.61 3.45
CA ALA A 111 -17.91 10.16 4.80
C ALA A 111 -19.37 10.13 5.28
N GLY A 112 -19.59 9.60 6.48
CA GLY A 112 -20.91 9.38 7.08
C GLY A 112 -21.36 7.92 7.06
N ASP A 113 -20.74 7.04 6.26
CA ASP A 113 -21.14 5.65 6.17
C ASP A 113 -20.74 4.87 7.44
N ASP A 114 -21.65 4.04 7.95
CA ASP A 114 -21.35 3.05 8.98
C ASP A 114 -20.84 1.76 8.32
N VAL A 115 -19.64 1.33 8.71
CA VAL A 115 -18.91 0.24 8.04
C VAL A 115 -18.42 -0.81 9.03
N VAL A 116 -18.24 -2.02 8.51
CA VAL A 116 -17.56 -3.13 9.18
C VAL A 116 -16.43 -3.59 8.28
N ILE A 117 -15.20 -3.55 8.80
CA ILE A 117 -13.95 -3.89 8.11
C ILE A 117 -13.14 -4.91 8.91
#